data_AF-A0A3P8FJ30-F1
#
_entry.id   AF-A0A3P8FJ30-F1
#
_cell.length_a   1.000
_cell.length_b   1.000
_cell.length_c   1.000
_cell.angle_alpha   90.00
_cell.angle_beta   90.00
_cell.angle_gamma   90.00
#
_symmetry.space_group_name_H-M   'P 1'
#
loop_
_entity.id
_entity.type
_entity.pdbx_description
1 polymer ?
#
loop_
_entity_poly.entity_id
_entity_poly.type
_entity_poly.pdbx_seq_one_letter_code
_entity_poly.pdbx_strand_id
1 'polypeptide(L)'
;MYGILEVTKDATPADIKRAYRRLALKYHPDKNPDDPAAAEKFKEINRAHAVLSDPSKRQIYDQYGSFGLYLAEQLDEETLHTYFALQNPCAKVND
;
A
#
# COMPACT_ATOMS: atom_id res chain seq x y z
N MET A 1 -4.58 -3.00 2.63
CA MET A 1 -3.26 -3.53 2.25
C MET A 1 -2.87 -4.76 3.06
N TYR A 2 -2.78 -4.69 4.39
CA TYR A 2 -2.43 -5.85 5.23
C TYR A 2 -3.33 -7.08 5.02
N GLY A 3 -4.65 -6.87 4.93
CA GLY A 3 -5.60 -7.96 4.67
C GLY A 3 -5.45 -8.63 3.30
N ILE A 4 -4.96 -7.91 2.28
CA ILE A 4 -4.76 -8.46 0.93
C ILE A 4 -3.61 -9.48 0.92
N LEU A 5 -2.54 -9.20 1.68
CA LEU A 5 -1.44 -10.14 1.87
C LEU A 5 -1.71 -11.17 2.98
N GLU A 6 -2.87 -11.11 3.63
CA GLU A 6 -3.23 -11.96 4.79
C GLU A 6 -2.18 -11.87 5.92
N VAL A 7 -1.64 -10.66 6.16
CA VAL A 7 -0.65 -10.39 7.21
C VAL A 7 -1.18 -9.40 8.23
N THR A 8 -0.61 -9.41 9.44
CA THR A 8 -0.92 -8.43 10.47
C THR A 8 -0.18 -7.11 10.23
N LYS A 9 -0.63 -6.02 10.87
CA LYS A 9 0.08 -4.72 10.82
C LYS A 9 1.50 -4.78 11.38
N ASP A 10 1.75 -5.72 12.29
CA ASP A 10 3.05 -5.93 12.95
C ASP A 10 3.98 -6.84 12.12
N ALA A 11 3.55 -7.24 10.93
CA ALA A 11 4.33 -8.11 10.06
C ALA A 11 5.68 -7.49 9.68
N THR A 12 6.72 -8.32 9.75
CA THR A 12 8.07 -7.93 9.37
C THR A 12 8.18 -7.87 7.84
N PRO A 13 9.19 -7.17 7.29
CA PRO A 13 9.46 -7.18 5.84
C PRO A 13 9.64 -8.60 5.28
N ALA A 14 10.20 -9.51 6.08
CA ALA A 14 10.37 -10.91 5.71
C ALA A 14 9.01 -11.64 5.58
N ASP A 15 8.07 -11.38 6.49
CA ASP A 15 6.73 -11.95 6.47
C ASP A 15 5.92 -11.44 5.27
N ILE A 16 6.00 -10.13 5.00
CA ILE A 16 5.38 -9.50 3.83
C ILE A 16 5.89 -10.14 2.53
N LYS A 17 7.22 -10.31 2.40
CA LYS A 17 7.83 -10.95 1.23
C LYS A 17 7.46 -12.44 1.11
N ARG A 18 7.31 -13.15 2.24
CA ARG A 18 6.88 -14.55 2.26
C ARG A 18 5.41 -14.67 1.83
N ALA A 19 4.53 -13.84 2.38
CA ALA A 19 3.11 -13.83 2.06
C ALA A 19 2.87 -13.48 0.59
N TYR A 20 3.56 -12.45 0.07
CA TYR A 20 3.55 -12.10 -1.34
C TYR A 20 3.89 -13.28 -2.24
N ARG A 21 5.01 -13.97 -1.98
CA ARG A 21 5.42 -15.13 -2.79
C ARG A 21 4.37 -16.26 -2.78
N ARG A 22 3.79 -16.56 -1.62
CA ARG A 22 2.74 -17.57 -1.48
C ARG A 22 1.51 -17.22 -2.31
N LEU A 23 1.04 -15.98 -2.22
CA LEU A 23 -0.19 -15.54 -2.90
C LEU A 23 0.04 -15.31 -4.40
N ALA A 24 1.20 -14.78 -4.78
CA ALA A 24 1.60 -14.60 -6.18
C ALA A 24 1.64 -15.93 -6.93
N LEU A 25 2.15 -17.00 -6.31
CA LEU A 25 2.12 -18.34 -6.90
C LEU A 25 0.70 -18.91 -7.00
N LYS A 26 -0.15 -18.62 -6.02
CA LYS A 26 -1.55 -19.10 -5.98
C LYS A 26 -2.41 -18.46 -7.08
N TYR A 27 -2.25 -17.16 -7.29
CA TYR A 27 -3.05 -16.37 -8.24
C TYR A 27 -2.29 -16.01 -9.52
N HIS A 28 -1.16 -16.68 -9.81
CA HIS A 28 -0.36 -16.38 -11.00
C HIS A 28 -1.18 -16.60 -12.27
N PRO A 29 -1.12 -15.70 -13.28
CA PRO A 29 -1.89 -15.83 -14.52
C PRO A 29 -1.55 -17.11 -15.30
N ASP A 30 -0.30 -17.56 -15.26
CA ASP A 30 0.12 -18.83 -15.91
C ASP A 30 -0.61 -20.07 -15.34
N LYS A 31 -0.95 -20.05 -14.05
CA LYS A 31 -1.68 -21.15 -13.39
C LYS A 31 -3.20 -20.97 -13.44
N ASN A 32 -3.66 -19.76 -13.73
CA ASN A 32 -5.07 -19.37 -13.76
C ASN A 32 -5.39 -18.54 -15.02
N PRO A 33 -5.14 -19.08 -16.23
CA PRO A 33 -5.25 -18.31 -17.47
C PRO A 33 -6.68 -17.88 -17.80
N ASP A 34 -7.67 -18.65 -17.35
CA ASP A 34 -9.10 -18.42 -17.63
C ASP A 34 -9.86 -17.78 -16.46
N ASP A 35 -9.17 -17.42 -15.36
CA ASP A 35 -9.78 -16.81 -14.19
C ASP A 35 -9.47 -15.30 -14.10
N PRO A 36 -10.36 -14.42 -14.58
CA PRO A 36 -10.17 -12.98 -14.46
C PRO A 36 -10.15 -12.51 -13.00
N ALA A 37 -10.79 -13.23 -12.07
CA ALA A 37 -10.75 -12.88 -10.65
C ALA A 37 -9.37 -13.18 -10.04
N ALA A 38 -8.66 -14.21 -10.52
CA ALA A 38 -7.28 -14.46 -10.14
C ALA A 38 -6.36 -13.32 -10.63
N ALA A 39 -6.57 -12.83 -11.84
CA ALA A 39 -5.83 -11.69 -12.39
C ALA A 39 -6.04 -10.41 -11.56
N GLU A 40 -7.28 -10.10 -11.17
CA GLU A 40 -7.57 -8.95 -10.30
C GLU A 40 -6.92 -9.11 -8.92
N LYS A 41 -7.04 -10.29 -8.29
CA LYS A 41 -6.35 -10.57 -7.01
C LYS A 41 -4.83 -10.44 -7.13
N PHE A 42 -4.24 -10.89 -8.24
CA PHE A 42 -2.81 -10.76 -8.47
C PHE A 42 -2.37 -9.30 -8.55
N LYS A 43 -3.17 -8.44 -9.21
CA LYS A 43 -2.93 -6.98 -9.22
C LYS A 43 -3.00 -6.39 -7.81
N GLU A 44 -4.01 -6.77 -7.02
CA GLU A 44 -4.14 -6.32 -5.63
C GLU A 44 -2.95 -6.76 -4.77
N ILE A 45 -2.50 -8.01 -4.90
CA ILE A 45 -1.34 -8.57 -4.20
C ILE A 45 -0.06 -7.79 -4.55
N ASN A 46 0.15 -7.51 -5.84
CA ASN A 46 1.28 -6.69 -6.29
C ASN A 46 1.25 -5.29 -5.69
N ARG A 47 0.08 -4.65 -5.71
CA ARG A 47 -0.10 -3.31 -5.12
C ARG A 47 0.19 -3.33 -3.62
N ALA A 48 -0.36 -4.30 -2.89
CA ALA A 48 -0.14 -4.43 -1.46
C ALA A 48 1.33 -4.67 -1.11
N HIS A 49 2.04 -5.49 -1.89
CA HIS A 49 3.47 -5.68 -1.72
C HIS A 49 4.25 -4.39 -1.99
N ALA A 50 3.99 -3.69 -3.10
CA ALA A 50 4.69 -2.45 -3.47
C ALA A 50 4.56 -1.35 -2.40
N VAL A 51 3.42 -1.29 -1.71
CA VAL A 51 3.18 -0.36 -0.61
C VAL A 51 3.87 -0.81 0.67
N LEU A 52 3.70 -2.07 1.06
CA LEU A 52 4.16 -2.57 2.37
C LEU A 52 5.65 -2.92 2.40
N SER A 53 6.28 -3.14 1.25
CA SER A 53 7.72 -3.38 1.13
C SER A 53 8.55 -2.11 1.26
N ASP A 54 7.97 -0.95 0.93
CA ASP A 54 8.63 0.34 0.97
C ASP A 54 8.32 1.04 2.31
N PRO A 55 9.33 1.31 3.15
CA PRO A 55 9.13 1.96 4.45
C PRO A 55 8.41 3.31 4.35
N SER A 56 8.72 4.14 3.35
CA SER A 56 8.11 5.46 3.18
C SER A 56 6.62 5.32 2.84
N LYS A 57 6.28 4.47 1.87
CA LYS A 57 4.89 4.23 1.47
C LYS A 57 4.08 3.54 2.55
N ARG A 58 4.71 2.63 3.32
CA ARG A 58 4.09 2.01 4.49
C ARG A 58 3.74 3.07 5.54
N GLN A 59 4.67 3.98 5.83
CA GLN A 59 4.42 5.08 6.77
C GLN A 59 3.28 5.99 6.30
N ILE A 60 3.25 6.36 5.02
CA ILE A 60 2.16 7.16 4.42
C ILE A 60 0.83 6.42 4.55
N TYR A 61 0.80 5.12 4.26
CA TYR A 61 -0.41 4.31 4.40
C TYR A 61 -0.89 4.19 5.84
N ASP A 62 0.03 4.02 6.79
CA ASP A 62 -0.28 3.90 8.21
C ASP A 62 -0.78 5.24 8.78
N GLN A 63 -0.29 6.37 8.26
CA GLN A 63 -0.62 7.71 8.75
C GLN A 63 -1.84 8.35 8.05
N TYR A 64 -2.01 8.12 6.74
CA TYR A 64 -3.00 8.80 5.89
C TYR A 64 -3.92 7.84 5.13
N GLY A 65 -3.76 6.54 5.31
CA GLY A 65 -4.60 5.52 4.69
C GLY A 65 -4.46 5.44 3.17
N SER A 66 -5.50 4.93 2.50
CA SER A 66 -5.52 4.77 1.04
C SER A 66 -5.45 6.08 0.27
N PHE A 67 -5.92 7.19 0.87
CA PHE A 67 -5.89 8.51 0.23
C PHE A 67 -4.47 9.07 0.16
N GLY A 68 -3.67 8.89 1.22
CA GLY A 68 -2.25 9.25 1.20
C GLY A 68 -1.45 8.52 0.14
N LEU A 69 -1.75 7.24 -0.09
CA LEU A 69 -1.12 6.48 -1.18
C LEU A 69 -1.47 6.99 -2.58
N TYR A 70 -2.73 7.38 -2.79
CA TYR A 70 -3.18 7.93 -4.08
C TYR A 70 -2.45 9.24 -4.40
N LEU A 71 -2.31 10.11 -3.39
CA LEU A 71 -1.56 11.36 -3.55
C LEU A 71 -0.06 11.11 -3.73
N ALA A 72 0.50 10.06 -3.12
CA ALA A 72 1.92 9.71 -3.25
C ALA A 72 2.30 9.20 -4.64
N GLU A 73 1.32 8.77 -5.44
CA GLU A 73 1.52 8.42 -6.85
C GLU A 73 1.49 9.67 -7.77
N GLN A 74 0.94 10.79 -7.30
CA GLN A 74 0.73 12.02 -8.10
C GLN A 74 1.63 13.18 -7.70
N LEU A 75 2.14 13.16 -6.47
CA LEU A 75 2.91 14.24 -5.87
C LEU A 75 4.22 13.67 -5.33
N ASP A 76 5.30 14.43 -5.45
CA ASP A 76 6.58 14.09 -4.81
C ASP A 76 6.43 14.06 -3.28
N GLU A 77 7.28 13.28 -2.59
CA GLU A 77 7.20 13.07 -1.12
C GLU A 77 7.14 14.38 -0.32
N GLU A 78 7.91 15.39 -0.74
CA GLU A 78 7.95 16.72 -0.13
C GLU A 78 6.63 17.49 -0.30
N THR A 79 6.03 17.38 -1.47
CA THR A 79 4.74 18.02 -1.80
C THR A 79 3.61 17.37 -1.01
N LEU A 80 3.65 16.04 -0.86
CA LEU A 80 2.66 15.30 -0.09
C LEU A 80 2.69 15.64 1.40
N HIS A 81 3.89 15.74 1.98
CA HIS A 81 4.07 16.16 3.37
C HIS A 81 3.50 17.56 3.60
N THR A 82 3.78 18.49 2.69
CA THR A 82 3.28 19.87 2.76
C THR A 82 1.76 19.93 2.61
N TYR A 83 1.18 19.15 1.68
CA TYR A 83 -0.27 19.07 1.48
C TYR A 83 -1.00 18.63 2.76
N PHE A 84 -0.53 17.55 3.40
CA PHE A 84 -1.12 17.07 4.64
C PHE A 84 -0.89 18.01 5.83
N ALA A 85 0.26 18.71 5.87
CA ALA A 85 0.52 19.73 6.89
C ALA A 85 -0.42 20.94 6.77
N LEU A 86 -0.73 21.38 5.54
CA LEU A 86 -1.62 22.51 5.26
C LEU A 86 -3.10 22.18 5.48
N GLN A 87 -3.49 20.91 5.31
CA GLN A 87 -4.87 20.45 5.53
C GLN A 87 -5.20 20.17 7.01
N ASN A 88 -4.22 20.08 7.91
CA ASN A 88 -4.47 19.94 9.34
C ASN A 88 -4.96 21.29 9.91
N PRO A 89 -6.21 21.40 10.40
CA PRO A 89 -6.81 22.68 10.77
C PRO A 89 -6.18 23.34 12.01
N CYS A 90 -5.34 22.64 12.76
CA CYS A 90 -4.65 23.19 13.94
C CYS A 90 -3.47 24.13 13.64
N ALA A 91 -3.07 24.29 12.37
CA ALA A 91 -2.00 25.23 11.99
C ALA A 91 -2.51 26.64 11.63
N LYS A 92 -3.80 26.92 11.80
CA LYS A 92 -4.29 28.31 11.82
C LYS A 92 -3.96 28.88 13.20
N VAL A 93 -2.79 29.51 13.27
CA VAL A 93 -2.40 30.43 14.33
C VAL A 93 -3.60 31.31 14.65
N ASN A 94 -4.03 31.31 15.92
CA ASN A 94 -5.04 32.23 16.43
C ASN A 94 -4.56 33.66 16.16
N ASP A 95 -5.43 34.46 15.54
CA ASP A 95 -5.31 35.92 15.40
C ASP A 95 -5.02 36.62 16.74
#